data_AF-A0A7W0PTE3-F1
#
_entry.id   AF-A0A7W0PTE3-F1
#
_cell.length_a   1.000
_cell.length_b   1.000
_cell.length_c   1.000
_cell.angle_alpha   90.00
_cell.angle_beta   90.00
_cell.angle_gamma   90.00
#
_symmetry.space_group_name_H-M   'P 1'
#
loop_
_entity.id
_entity.type
_entity.pdbx_description
1 polymer ?
#
loop_
_entity_poly.entity_id
_entity_poly.type
_entity_poly.pdbx_seq_one_letter_code
_entity_poly.pdbx_strand_id
1 'polypeptide(L)'
;MKDEGDPFETLRRINPVDPSTLPDPVRSREALDSMERILQGAFPSPERRRFRLRAPWQARRRRVYLVPVVAAAVLAAATLAWAFTRGPTQHLSVGCYAAIDPNGRAAVVPATEASPVETCEKLWLDGAFGKPPPPLEACLLPSGAVGVFPSAEGDSCKRLNLAPVPAGGQPPSALVELQNTLADAFLKRCLSESAARRIVQDEFRRLNLQEWRVVTSGRFTPARPCASLAFAEEQSEVTLVPIPR
;
A
#
# COMPACT_ATOMS: atom_id res chain seq x y z
N MET A 1 9.14 -22.68 -30.15
CA MET A 1 10.43 -22.29 -29.54
C MET A 1 10.57 -20.79 -29.74
N LYS A 2 10.08 -19.98 -28.80
CA LYS A 2 10.15 -18.52 -28.88
C LYS A 2 11.17 -18.08 -27.85
N ASP A 3 12.16 -17.35 -28.34
CA ASP A 3 13.22 -16.69 -27.60
C ASP A 3 12.55 -15.59 -26.73
N GLU A 4 12.20 -15.93 -25.49
CA GLU A 4 11.83 -14.95 -24.47
C GLU A 4 13.11 -14.19 -24.12
N GLY A 5 13.38 -13.13 -24.89
CA GLY A 5 14.53 -12.27 -24.66
C GLY A 5 14.57 -11.81 -23.20
N ASP A 6 15.71 -12.04 -22.58
CA ASP A 6 15.99 -11.68 -21.19
C ASP A 6 15.44 -10.26 -20.89
N PRO A 7 14.56 -10.10 -19.89
CA PRO A 7 14.04 -8.80 -19.48
C PRO A 7 15.17 -7.79 -19.19
N PHE A 8 16.31 -8.26 -18.69
CA PHE A 8 17.47 -7.42 -18.42
C PHE A 8 18.15 -6.93 -19.70
N GLU A 9 18.13 -7.71 -20.79
CA GLU A 9 18.61 -7.26 -22.11
C GLU A 9 17.67 -6.22 -22.75
N THR A 10 16.37 -6.32 -22.49
CA THR A 10 15.42 -5.28 -22.91
C THR A 10 15.69 -3.97 -22.19
N LEU A 11 15.98 -4.02 -20.89
CA LEU A 11 16.33 -2.84 -20.10
C LEU A 11 17.67 -2.22 -20.51
N ARG A 12 18.72 -3.04 -20.75
CA ARG A 12 20.03 -2.56 -21.25
C ARG A 12 19.91 -1.83 -22.58
N ARG A 13 19.00 -2.27 -23.46
CA ARG A 13 18.75 -1.63 -24.76
C ARG A 13 18.06 -0.28 -24.64
N ILE A 14 17.17 -0.12 -23.67
CA ILE A 14 16.43 1.13 -23.43
C ILE A 14 17.31 2.17 -22.74
N ASN A 15 18.25 1.72 -21.89
CA ASN A 15 19.21 2.59 -21.22
C ASN A 15 20.63 2.03 -21.34
N PRO A 16 21.30 2.21 -22.51
CA PRO A 16 22.63 1.68 -22.73
C PRO A 16 23.63 2.40 -21.82
N VAL A 17 24.16 1.68 -20.84
CA VAL A 17 25.27 2.14 -20.00
C VAL A 17 26.52 1.45 -20.50
N ASP A 18 27.53 2.22 -20.90
CA ASP A 18 28.82 1.68 -21.30
C ASP A 18 29.57 1.19 -20.05
N PRO A 19 29.79 -0.13 -19.88
CA PRO A 19 30.44 -0.67 -18.70
C PRO A 19 31.90 -0.22 -18.56
N SER A 20 32.54 0.25 -19.63
CA SER A 20 33.89 0.81 -19.59
C SER A 20 33.94 2.23 -19.00
N THR A 21 32.80 2.91 -18.93
CA THR A 21 32.66 4.24 -18.33
C THR A 21 32.25 4.20 -16.86
N LEU A 22 31.86 3.02 -16.35
CA LEU A 22 31.48 2.85 -14.96
C LEU A 22 32.71 2.63 -14.07
N PRO A 23 32.86 3.38 -12.97
CA PRO A 23 33.84 3.07 -11.94
C PRO A 23 33.58 1.66 -11.39
N ASP A 24 34.64 0.88 -11.18
CA ASP A 24 34.54 -0.44 -10.53
C ASP A 24 33.81 -0.27 -9.18
N PRO A 25 32.61 -0.86 -8.99
CA PRO A 25 31.80 -0.64 -7.80
C PRO A 25 32.48 -1.13 -6.52
N VAL A 26 33.43 -2.06 -6.63
CA VAL A 26 34.21 -2.56 -5.48
C VAL A 26 35.33 -1.59 -5.10
N ARG A 27 35.75 -0.72 -6.01
CA ARG A 27 36.83 0.27 -5.79
C ARG A 27 36.31 1.70 -5.67
N SER A 28 35.06 1.95 -6.03
CA SER A 28 34.41 3.25 -5.89
C SER A 28 34.01 3.49 -4.43
N ARG A 29 34.74 4.37 -3.74
CA ARG A 29 34.39 4.80 -2.38
C ARG A 29 32.98 5.37 -2.31
N GLU A 30 32.54 6.09 -3.33
CA GLU A 30 31.17 6.63 -3.37
C GLU A 30 30.10 5.53 -3.43
N ALA A 31 30.35 4.45 -4.18
CA ALA A 31 29.41 3.33 -4.28
C ALA A 31 29.32 2.57 -2.95
N LEU A 32 30.46 2.32 -2.31
CA LEU A 32 30.53 1.67 -0.99
C LEU A 32 29.87 2.52 0.10
N ASP A 33 30.16 3.83 0.16
CA ASP A 33 29.54 4.76 1.11
C ASP A 33 28.03 4.92 0.91
N SER A 34 27.55 4.75 -0.32
CA SER A 34 26.12 4.82 -0.64
C SER A 34 25.40 3.53 -0.24
N MET A 35 26.01 2.37 -0.52
CA MET A 35 25.50 1.07 -0.10
C MET A 35 25.44 0.97 1.44
N GLU A 36 26.49 1.42 2.14
CA GLU A 36 26.51 1.42 3.60
C GLU A 36 25.45 2.37 4.20
N ARG A 37 25.22 3.54 3.60
CA ARG A 37 24.11 4.42 3.99
C ARG A 37 22.73 3.77 3.82
N ILE A 38 22.52 3.04 2.73
CA ILE A 38 21.27 2.32 2.48
C ILE A 38 21.09 1.21 3.51
N LEU A 39 22.14 0.43 3.78
CA LEU A 39 22.10 -0.66 4.77
C LEU A 39 21.88 -0.14 6.20
N GLN A 40 22.36 1.08 6.51
CA GLN A 40 22.16 1.74 7.79
C GLN A 40 20.83 2.52 7.87
N GLY A 41 20.00 2.50 6.82
CA GLY A 41 18.74 3.24 6.77
C GLY A 41 18.91 4.78 6.81
N ALA A 42 20.12 5.26 6.56
CA ALA A 42 20.47 6.66 6.60
C ALA A 42 20.13 7.34 5.26
N PHE A 43 18.84 7.56 5.03
CA PHE A 43 18.43 8.49 3.98
C PHE A 43 18.73 9.92 4.43
N PRO A 44 19.46 10.73 3.64
CA PRO A 44 19.53 12.15 3.91
C PRO A 44 18.12 12.72 3.78
N SER A 45 17.55 13.14 4.92
CA SER A 45 16.36 13.98 4.96
C SER A 45 16.60 15.16 3.99
N PRO A 46 15.62 15.53 3.13
CA PRO A 46 15.82 16.61 2.19
C PRO A 46 16.30 17.84 2.95
N GLU A 47 17.53 18.25 2.63
CA GLU A 47 18.19 19.40 3.23
C GLU A 47 17.23 20.57 3.20
N ARG A 48 16.70 20.92 4.37
CA ARG A 48 16.04 22.19 4.60
C ARG A 48 17.06 23.27 4.26
N ARG A 49 16.99 23.80 3.04
CA ARG A 49 17.63 25.05 2.63
C ARG A 49 17.22 26.11 3.65
N ARG A 50 18.09 26.34 4.63
CA ARG A 50 17.98 27.46 5.55
C ARG A 50 18.25 28.71 4.72
N PHE A 51 17.20 29.31 4.19
CA PHE A 51 17.23 30.70 3.82
C PHE A 51 17.56 31.51 5.08
N ARG A 52 18.83 31.91 5.23
CA ARG A 52 19.21 32.96 6.16
C ARG A 52 18.65 34.27 5.60
N LEU A 53 17.40 34.56 5.93
CA LEU A 53 16.90 35.91 5.83
C LEU A 53 17.69 36.74 6.84
N ARG A 54 18.61 37.56 6.31
CA ARG A 54 19.23 38.65 7.07
C ARG A 54 18.09 39.53 7.59
N ALA A 55 17.85 39.49 8.89
CA ALA A 55 16.98 40.45 9.55
C ALA A 55 17.68 41.82 9.52
N PRO A 56 17.07 42.87 8.97
CA PRO A 56 17.45 44.19 9.35
C PRO A 56 16.66 44.59 10.60
N TRP A 57 17.42 45.06 11.59
CA TRP A 57 17.10 46.26 12.34
C TRP A 57 15.82 46.25 13.19
N GLN A 58 16.05 46.01 14.47
CA GLN A 58 15.65 46.87 15.58
C GLN A 58 14.36 47.70 15.43
N ALA A 59 13.49 47.39 16.38
CA ALA A 59 12.71 48.30 17.20
C ALA A 59 11.21 48.35 16.92
N ARG A 60 10.48 48.12 18.03
CA ARG A 60 9.25 48.82 18.38
C ARG A 60 7.95 48.22 17.81
N ARG A 61 7.40 47.23 18.52
CA ARG A 61 6.09 47.33 19.21
C ARG A 61 5.64 45.98 19.76
N ARG A 62 5.83 45.83 21.08
CA ARG A 62 5.16 44.85 21.93
C ARG A 62 3.64 45.06 21.82
N ARG A 63 2.92 44.39 20.91
CA ARG A 63 1.44 44.19 20.96
C ARG A 63 0.82 43.34 19.82
N VAL A 64 1.57 42.57 19.05
CA VAL A 64 1.02 41.81 17.87
C VAL A 64 1.26 40.29 17.94
N TYR A 65 1.67 39.75 19.10
CA TYR A 65 2.09 38.33 19.21
C TYR A 65 0.96 37.30 19.44
N LEU A 66 -0.31 37.69 19.56
CA LEU A 66 -1.39 36.74 19.85
C LEU A 66 -2.06 36.15 18.59
N VAL A 67 -1.96 36.80 17.44
CA VAL A 67 -2.59 36.33 16.19
C VAL A 67 -1.82 35.18 15.51
N PRO A 68 -0.48 35.18 15.39
CA PRO A 68 0.21 34.12 14.65
C PRO A 68 0.27 32.78 15.42
N VAL A 69 0.18 32.80 16.75
CA VAL A 69 0.19 31.56 17.56
C VAL A 69 -1.13 30.80 17.39
N VAL A 70 -2.26 31.50 17.36
CA VAL A 70 -3.58 30.88 17.14
C VAL A 70 -3.69 30.35 15.70
N ALA A 71 -3.21 31.11 14.70
CA ALA A 71 -3.20 30.63 13.31
C ALA A 71 -2.31 29.39 13.11
N ALA A 72 -1.14 29.33 13.74
CA ALA A 72 -0.28 28.14 13.71
C ALA A 72 -0.90 26.95 14.44
N ALA A 73 -1.57 27.18 15.57
CA ALA A 73 -2.27 26.12 16.31
C ALA A 73 -3.48 25.56 15.54
N VAL A 74 -4.25 26.41 14.85
CA VAL A 74 -5.38 25.99 14.01
C VAL A 74 -4.90 25.18 12.79
N LEU A 75 -3.80 25.59 12.15
CA LEU A 75 -3.20 24.83 11.04
C LEU A 75 -2.63 23.48 11.50
N ALA A 76 -1.99 23.42 12.66
CA ALA A 76 -1.50 22.16 13.24
C ALA A 76 -2.66 21.22 13.65
N ALA A 77 -3.73 21.76 14.23
CA ALA A 77 -4.92 20.98 14.59
C ALA A 77 -5.65 20.43 13.35
N ALA A 78 -5.73 21.20 12.26
CA ALA A 78 -6.32 20.73 11.00
C ALA A 78 -5.54 19.55 10.39
N THR A 79 -4.19 19.54 10.49
CA THR A 79 -3.38 18.41 10.02
C THR A 79 -3.55 17.15 10.86
N LEU A 80 -3.70 17.28 12.18
CA LEU A 80 -3.92 16.14 13.08
C LEU A 80 -5.33 15.56 12.90
N ALA A 81 -6.35 16.41 12.84
CA ALA A 81 -7.73 15.96 12.59
C ALA A 81 -7.86 15.21 11.25
N TRP A 82 -7.19 15.69 10.20
CA TRP A 82 -7.21 15.05 8.89
C TRP A 82 -6.56 13.65 8.89
N ALA A 83 -5.56 13.41 9.74
CA ALA A 83 -4.98 12.08 9.92
C ALA A 83 -5.90 11.12 10.69
N PHE A 84 -6.67 11.64 11.66
CA PHE A 84 -7.62 10.85 12.44
C PHE A 84 -8.95 10.54 11.72
N THR A 85 -9.30 11.27 10.66
CA THR A 85 -10.53 11.04 9.90
C THR A 85 -10.37 10.13 8.68
N ARG A 86 -9.15 9.68 8.34
CA ARG A 86 -8.98 8.75 7.22
C ARG A 86 -9.27 7.32 7.67
N GLY A 87 -10.28 6.70 7.07
CA GLY A 87 -10.38 5.25 7.02
C GLY A 87 -9.28 4.65 6.13
N PRO A 88 -9.20 3.31 6.03
CA PRO A 88 -8.33 2.65 5.07
C PRO A 88 -8.65 3.13 3.65
N THR A 89 -7.61 3.29 2.84
CA THR A 89 -7.73 3.57 1.40
C THR A 89 -7.38 2.34 0.56
N GLN A 90 -6.77 1.32 1.18
CA GLN A 90 -6.52 0.01 0.58
C GLN A 90 -7.29 -1.03 1.40
N HIS A 91 -8.38 -1.52 0.84
CA HIS A 91 -9.36 -2.36 1.52
C HIS A 91 -9.23 -3.84 1.17
N LEU A 92 -8.52 -4.18 0.10
CA LEU A 92 -8.41 -5.54 -0.41
C LEU A 92 -7.20 -6.30 0.14
N SER A 93 -6.40 -5.68 1.01
CA SER A 93 -5.24 -6.32 1.60
C SER A 93 -5.09 -6.00 3.09
N VAL A 94 -4.63 -7.01 3.83
CA VAL A 94 -4.30 -6.92 5.25
C VAL A 94 -2.85 -7.40 5.42
N GLY A 95 -2.02 -6.61 6.09
CA GLY A 95 -0.67 -7.01 6.46
C GLY A 95 -0.65 -7.62 7.86
N CYS A 96 -0.31 -8.90 7.99
CA CYS A 96 -0.12 -9.58 9.27
C CYS A 96 1.36 -9.54 9.66
N TYR A 97 1.71 -8.92 10.79
CA TYR A 97 3.09 -8.76 11.23
C TYR A 97 3.48 -9.76 12.32
N ALA A 98 4.74 -10.21 12.27
CA ALA A 98 5.31 -11.12 13.27
C ALA A 98 5.73 -10.41 14.58
N ALA A 99 5.96 -9.09 14.51
CA ALA A 99 6.43 -8.26 15.62
C ALA A 99 5.85 -6.84 15.51
N ILE A 100 6.00 -6.04 16.57
CA ILE A 100 5.62 -4.61 16.60
C ILE A 100 6.67 -3.79 15.83
N ASP A 101 6.79 -4.07 14.53
CA ASP A 101 7.70 -3.39 13.61
C ASP A 101 7.06 -3.36 12.21
N PRO A 102 6.71 -2.18 11.67
CA PRO A 102 6.10 -2.05 10.36
C PRO A 102 7.04 -2.41 9.20
N ASN A 103 8.36 -2.52 9.47
CA ASN A 103 9.37 -3.00 8.51
C ASN A 103 9.79 -4.45 8.77
N GLY A 104 9.19 -5.10 9.77
CA GLY A 104 9.51 -6.45 10.16
C GLY A 104 8.91 -7.49 9.21
N ARG A 105 9.12 -8.77 9.55
CA ARG A 105 8.53 -9.88 8.81
C ARG A 105 7.00 -9.79 8.84
N ALA A 106 6.40 -9.72 7.66
CA ALA A 106 4.96 -9.63 7.49
C ALA A 106 4.47 -10.58 6.38
N ALA A 107 3.21 -10.98 6.46
CA ALA A 107 2.49 -11.66 5.39
C ALA A 107 1.34 -10.77 4.95
N VAL A 108 1.23 -10.52 3.65
CA VAL A 108 0.10 -9.77 3.09
C VAL A 108 -0.93 -10.77 2.61
N VAL A 109 -2.12 -10.70 3.18
CA VAL A 109 -3.25 -11.56 2.85
C VAL A 109 -4.37 -10.73 2.24
N PRO A 110 -5.18 -11.30 1.32
CA PRO A 110 -6.37 -10.62 0.85
C PRO A 110 -7.31 -10.35 2.03
N ALA A 111 -7.95 -9.19 2.02
CA ALA A 111 -8.99 -8.89 2.99
C ALA A 111 -10.18 -9.84 2.78
N THR A 112 -10.82 -10.23 3.88
CA THR A 112 -12.01 -11.09 3.83
C THR A 112 -13.17 -10.40 4.55
N GLU A 113 -14.33 -11.04 4.57
CA GLU A 113 -15.46 -10.56 5.38
C GLU A 113 -15.18 -10.69 6.89
N ALA A 114 -14.24 -11.54 7.29
CA ALA A 114 -13.79 -11.64 8.67
C ALA A 114 -12.96 -10.42 9.06
N SER A 115 -12.88 -10.13 10.36
CA SER A 115 -12.07 -9.00 10.82
C SER A 115 -10.58 -9.20 10.43
N PRO A 116 -9.83 -8.11 10.18
CA PRO A 116 -8.40 -8.20 9.91
C PRO A 116 -7.65 -8.98 11.00
N VAL A 117 -8.07 -8.80 12.26
CA VAL A 117 -7.54 -9.51 13.43
C VAL A 117 -7.76 -11.02 13.31
N GLU A 118 -9.00 -11.46 13.04
CA GLU A 118 -9.32 -12.89 12.86
C GLU A 118 -8.56 -13.52 11.69
N THR A 119 -8.40 -12.77 10.60
CA THR A 119 -7.67 -13.25 9.41
C THR A 119 -6.20 -13.51 9.76
N CYS A 120 -5.56 -12.59 10.49
CA CYS A 120 -4.17 -12.74 10.93
C CYS A 120 -3.99 -13.75 12.07
N GLU A 121 -5.00 -13.91 12.94
CA GLU A 121 -4.99 -14.92 13.99
C GLU A 121 -4.97 -16.34 13.40
N LYS A 122 -5.79 -16.61 12.37
CA LYS A 122 -5.74 -17.89 11.64
C LYS A 122 -4.35 -18.16 11.07
N LEU A 123 -3.73 -17.15 10.45
CA LEU A 123 -2.40 -17.28 9.88
C LEU A 123 -1.32 -17.61 10.95
N TRP A 124 -1.44 -17.03 12.15
CA TRP A 124 -0.61 -17.39 13.30
C TRP A 124 -0.85 -18.83 13.77
N LEU A 125 -2.12 -19.24 13.87
CA LEU A 125 -2.50 -20.60 14.27
C LEU A 125 -2.01 -21.67 13.28
N ASP A 126 -1.90 -21.32 12.00
CA ASP A 126 -1.31 -22.16 10.95
C ASP A 126 0.23 -22.24 11.03
N GLY A 127 0.84 -21.48 11.94
CA GLY A 127 2.27 -21.54 12.23
C GLY A 127 3.14 -20.61 11.40
N ALA A 128 2.55 -19.67 10.65
CA ALA A 128 3.33 -18.73 9.83
C ALA A 128 4.32 -17.90 10.65
N PHE A 129 3.98 -17.58 11.90
CA PHE A 129 4.78 -16.73 12.78
C PHE A 129 5.26 -17.39 14.08
N GLY A 130 4.89 -18.65 14.33
CA GLY A 130 5.10 -19.37 15.59
C GLY A 130 3.80 -19.53 16.38
N LYS A 131 3.82 -20.37 17.43
CA LYS A 131 2.67 -20.61 18.31
C LYS A 131 3.04 -20.31 19.77
N PRO A 132 2.11 -19.81 20.61
CA PRO A 132 0.72 -19.40 20.31
C PRO A 132 0.61 -17.96 19.74
N PRO A 133 -0.53 -17.58 19.12
CA PRO A 133 -0.79 -16.19 18.75
C PRO A 133 -0.79 -15.27 19.98
N PRO A 134 0.00 -14.18 19.99
CA PRO A 134 -0.17 -13.10 20.95
C PRO A 134 -1.52 -12.43 20.69
N PRO A 135 -2.07 -11.68 21.66
CA PRO A 135 -3.17 -10.78 21.36
C PRO A 135 -2.76 -9.84 20.22
N LEU A 136 -3.68 -9.52 19.32
CA LEU A 136 -3.41 -8.78 18.09
C LEU A 136 -4.22 -7.48 18.05
N GLU A 137 -3.67 -6.46 17.41
CA GLU A 137 -4.31 -5.15 17.24
C GLU A 137 -4.16 -4.68 15.79
N ALA A 138 -5.26 -4.17 15.22
CA ALA A 138 -5.29 -3.65 13.86
C ALA A 138 -5.03 -2.14 13.84
N CYS A 139 -4.06 -1.73 13.03
CA CYS A 139 -3.62 -0.35 12.85
C CYS A 139 -3.74 0.06 11.39
N LEU A 140 -4.03 1.34 11.14
CA LEU A 140 -3.98 1.93 9.82
C LEU A 140 -2.54 2.31 9.46
N LEU A 141 -2.00 1.68 8.41
CA LEU A 141 -0.65 1.95 7.91
C LEU A 141 -0.60 3.28 7.13
N PRO A 142 0.58 3.89 6.96
CA PRO A 142 0.75 5.09 6.13
C PRO A 142 0.35 4.88 4.66
N SER A 143 0.42 3.65 4.15
CA SER A 143 -0.07 3.27 2.82
C SER A 143 -1.60 3.32 2.69
N GLY A 144 -2.31 3.40 3.83
CA GLY A 144 -3.76 3.31 3.90
C GLY A 144 -4.29 1.88 3.92
N ALA A 145 -3.42 0.86 3.98
CA ALA A 145 -3.81 -0.52 4.27
C ALA A 145 -3.97 -0.77 5.78
N VAL A 146 -4.65 -1.85 6.14
CA VAL A 146 -4.73 -2.33 7.52
C VAL A 146 -3.55 -3.25 7.81
N GLY A 147 -2.78 -2.94 8.85
CA GLY A 147 -1.72 -3.79 9.40
C GLY A 147 -2.11 -4.31 10.77
N VAL A 148 -1.94 -5.61 11.01
CA VAL A 148 -2.23 -6.26 12.29
C VAL A 148 -0.93 -6.63 12.98
N PHE A 149 -0.76 -6.16 14.21
CA PHE A 149 0.46 -6.29 15.00
C PHE A 149 0.20 -7.03 16.32
N PRO A 150 1.19 -7.78 16.85
CA PRO A 150 1.15 -8.31 18.21
C PRO A 150 1.01 -7.21 19.25
N SER A 151 -0.01 -7.24 20.10
CA SER A 151 -0.29 -6.21 21.09
C SER A 151 -0.68 -6.81 22.44
N ALA A 152 0.29 -6.99 23.34
CA ALA A 152 0.02 -7.57 24.65
C ALA A 152 -0.96 -6.73 25.49
N GLU A 153 -0.93 -5.39 25.33
CA GLU A 153 -1.71 -4.44 26.11
C GLU A 153 -2.71 -3.63 25.27
N GLY A 154 -2.84 -3.91 23.97
CA GLY A 154 -3.68 -3.11 23.07
C GLY A 154 -3.12 -1.70 22.81
N ASP A 155 -1.80 -1.55 22.80
CA ASP A 155 -1.09 -0.27 22.63
C ASP A 155 -0.15 -0.24 21.41
N SER A 156 -0.19 -1.24 20.54
CA SER A 156 0.73 -1.39 19.40
C SER A 156 0.58 -0.26 18.40
N CYS A 157 -0.65 0.14 18.08
CA CYS A 157 -0.85 1.27 17.17
C CYS A 157 -0.27 2.55 17.77
N LYS A 158 -0.46 2.78 19.08
CA LYS A 158 0.12 3.93 19.78
C LYS A 158 1.64 3.90 19.78
N ARG A 159 2.26 2.75 20.04
CA ARG A 159 3.72 2.56 20.03
C ARG A 159 4.32 2.78 18.64
N LEU A 160 3.58 2.40 17.59
CA LEU A 160 3.97 2.61 16.20
C LEU A 160 3.56 3.98 15.65
N ASN A 161 2.94 4.83 16.47
CA ASN A 161 2.38 6.12 16.06
C ASN A 161 1.42 6.01 14.86
N LEU A 162 0.63 4.93 14.85
CA LEU A 162 -0.41 4.62 13.88
C LEU A 162 -1.80 4.82 14.48
N ALA A 163 -2.79 5.07 13.63
CA ALA A 163 -4.18 5.15 14.07
C ALA A 163 -4.74 3.74 14.30
N PRO A 164 -5.44 3.48 15.43
CA PRO A 164 -6.13 2.21 15.64
C PRO A 164 -7.34 2.09 14.71
N VAL A 165 -7.59 0.88 14.21
CA VAL A 165 -8.84 0.57 13.53
C VAL A 165 -9.90 0.26 14.59
N PRO A 166 -11.13 0.84 14.51
CA PRO A 166 -12.16 0.61 15.51
C PRO A 166 -12.43 -0.88 15.76
N ALA A 167 -12.51 -1.27 17.03
CA ALA A 167 -12.91 -2.61 17.44
C ALA A 167 -14.37 -2.86 16.99
N GLY A 168 -14.56 -3.86 16.13
CA GLY A 168 -15.83 -4.10 15.42
C GLY A 168 -15.64 -4.37 13.93
N GLY A 169 -14.44 -4.16 13.40
CA GLY A 169 -14.14 -4.32 11.99
C GLY A 169 -14.77 -3.19 11.18
N GLN A 170 -14.09 -2.72 10.14
CA GLN A 170 -14.85 -2.08 9.07
C GLN A 170 -15.93 -3.10 8.63
N PRO A 171 -17.20 -2.72 8.43
CA PRO A 171 -18.09 -3.57 7.66
C PRO A 171 -17.37 -3.95 6.37
N PRO A 172 -17.50 -5.21 5.87
CA PRO A 172 -16.85 -5.59 4.63
C PRO A 172 -17.16 -4.50 3.62
N SER A 173 -16.12 -3.81 3.17
CA SER A 173 -16.34 -2.74 2.20
C SER A 173 -17.01 -3.39 1.00
N ALA A 174 -17.91 -2.67 0.33
CA ALA A 174 -18.52 -3.13 -0.93
C ALA A 174 -17.46 -3.69 -1.91
N LEU A 175 -16.22 -3.20 -1.79
CA LEU A 175 -15.07 -3.65 -2.54
C LEU A 175 -14.54 -5.06 -2.14
N VAL A 176 -14.55 -5.42 -0.85
CA VAL A 176 -14.23 -6.79 -0.40
C VAL A 176 -15.29 -7.78 -0.87
N GLU A 177 -16.56 -7.41 -0.77
CA GLU A 177 -17.66 -8.23 -1.28
C GLU A 177 -17.56 -8.44 -2.80
N LEU A 178 -17.26 -7.36 -3.54
CA LEU A 178 -16.95 -7.42 -4.97
C LEU A 178 -15.80 -8.39 -5.25
N GLN A 179 -14.68 -8.26 -4.54
CA GLN A 179 -13.51 -9.12 -4.75
C GLN A 179 -13.86 -10.60 -4.53
N ASN A 180 -14.53 -10.93 -3.43
CA ASN A 180 -14.90 -12.31 -3.12
C ASN A 180 -15.85 -12.90 -4.17
N THR A 181 -16.87 -12.13 -4.56
CA THR A 181 -17.86 -12.56 -5.55
C THR A 181 -17.23 -12.80 -6.92
N LEU A 182 -16.36 -11.88 -7.35
CA LEU A 182 -15.69 -11.99 -8.64
C LEU A 182 -14.62 -13.08 -8.63
N ALA A 183 -13.85 -13.22 -7.55
CA ALA A 183 -12.86 -14.30 -7.42
C ALA A 183 -13.54 -15.67 -7.53
N ASP A 184 -14.66 -15.88 -6.83
CA ASP A 184 -15.41 -17.14 -6.89
C ASP A 184 -15.94 -17.42 -8.31
N ALA A 185 -16.49 -16.40 -8.98
CA ALA A 185 -17.02 -16.53 -10.34
C ALA A 185 -15.94 -16.87 -11.38
N PHE A 186 -14.75 -16.26 -11.27
CA PHE A 186 -13.67 -16.40 -12.24
C PHE A 186 -12.79 -17.63 -11.99
N LEU A 187 -12.64 -18.08 -10.75
CA LEU A 187 -11.89 -19.31 -10.42
C LEU A 187 -12.59 -20.57 -10.91
N LYS A 188 -13.92 -20.57 -10.98
CA LYS A 188 -14.72 -21.75 -11.35
C LYS A 188 -14.85 -21.96 -12.86
N ARG A 189 -14.69 -20.90 -13.67
CA ARG A 189 -15.09 -20.92 -15.09
C ARG A 189 -14.17 -20.07 -15.96
N CYS A 190 -13.79 -20.60 -17.13
CA CYS A 190 -13.20 -19.78 -18.18
C CYS A 190 -14.25 -18.85 -18.78
N LEU A 191 -14.14 -17.55 -18.50
CA LEU A 191 -15.05 -16.51 -19.01
C LEU A 191 -14.46 -15.80 -20.22
N SER A 192 -15.26 -15.57 -21.25
CA SER A 192 -14.89 -14.69 -22.36
C SER A 192 -14.90 -13.22 -21.91
N GLU A 193 -14.23 -12.33 -22.65
CA GLU A 193 -14.20 -10.90 -22.32
C GLU A 193 -15.60 -10.30 -22.10
N SER A 194 -16.55 -10.59 -22.99
CA SER A 194 -17.89 -10.01 -22.94
C SER A 194 -18.75 -10.58 -21.82
N ALA A 195 -18.49 -11.82 -21.39
CA ALA A 195 -19.14 -12.43 -20.23
C ALA A 195 -18.53 -11.88 -18.94
N ALA A 196 -17.20 -11.86 -18.85
CA ALA A 196 -16.46 -11.32 -17.72
C ALA A 196 -16.83 -9.85 -17.45
N ARG A 197 -16.83 -9.00 -18.48
CA ARG A 197 -17.21 -7.58 -18.37
C ARG A 197 -18.63 -7.40 -17.86
N ARG A 198 -19.58 -8.22 -18.33
CA ARG A 198 -20.98 -8.15 -17.88
C ARG A 198 -21.09 -8.46 -16.39
N ILE A 199 -20.48 -9.57 -15.95
CA ILE A 199 -20.48 -9.98 -14.54
C ILE A 199 -19.92 -8.86 -13.65
N VAL A 200 -18.76 -8.28 -14.02
CA VAL A 200 -18.17 -7.18 -13.25
C VAL A 200 -19.09 -5.95 -13.20
N GLN A 201 -19.71 -5.59 -14.32
CA GLN A 201 -20.64 -4.44 -14.38
C GLN A 201 -21.95 -4.68 -13.61
N ASP A 202 -22.44 -5.92 -13.58
CA ASP A 202 -23.61 -6.31 -12.77
C ASP A 202 -23.30 -6.14 -11.28
N GLU A 203 -22.12 -6.60 -10.84
CA GLU A 203 -21.68 -6.44 -9.45
C GLU A 203 -21.44 -4.97 -9.07
N PHE A 204 -20.85 -4.16 -9.96
CA PHE A 204 -20.73 -2.71 -9.72
C PHE A 204 -22.08 -2.04 -9.49
N ARG A 205 -23.12 -2.42 -10.25
CA ARG A 205 -24.47 -1.89 -10.03
C ARG A 205 -25.05 -2.37 -8.69
N ARG A 206 -24.92 -3.65 -8.39
CA ARG A 206 -25.43 -4.27 -7.16
C ARG A 206 -24.84 -3.62 -5.90
N LEU A 207 -23.55 -3.27 -5.97
CA LEU A 207 -22.77 -2.75 -4.85
C LEU A 207 -22.65 -1.22 -4.85
N ASN A 208 -23.36 -0.52 -5.73
CA ASN A 208 -23.29 0.94 -5.90
C ASN A 208 -21.87 1.48 -6.19
N LEU A 209 -21.04 0.71 -6.89
CA LEU A 209 -19.69 1.07 -7.33
C LEU A 209 -19.67 1.60 -8.78
N GLN A 210 -20.64 2.43 -9.15
CA GLN A 210 -20.87 2.83 -10.56
C GLN A 210 -19.76 3.72 -11.14
N GLU A 211 -18.99 4.39 -10.27
CA GLU A 211 -17.82 5.16 -10.65
C GLU A 211 -16.61 4.28 -11.01
N TRP A 212 -16.67 2.99 -10.71
CA TRP A 212 -15.61 2.04 -11.04
C TRP A 212 -15.66 1.64 -12.51
N ARG A 213 -14.48 1.42 -13.09
CA ARG A 213 -14.33 1.12 -14.51
C ARG A 213 -13.74 -0.26 -14.74
N VAL A 214 -14.19 -0.90 -15.83
CA VAL A 214 -13.63 -2.18 -16.29
C VAL A 214 -12.69 -1.93 -17.46
N VAL A 215 -11.41 -2.19 -17.27
CA VAL A 215 -10.38 -2.06 -18.30
C VAL A 215 -9.87 -3.43 -18.73
N THR A 216 -9.29 -3.56 -19.91
CA THR A 216 -8.71 -4.83 -20.40
C THR A 216 -7.21 -4.64 -20.63
N SER A 217 -6.37 -5.47 -20.02
CA SER A 217 -4.93 -5.47 -20.27
C SER A 217 -4.58 -6.42 -21.41
N GLY A 218 -4.68 -5.92 -22.64
CA GLY A 218 -4.30 -6.64 -23.86
C GLY A 218 -5.49 -7.16 -24.66
N ARG A 219 -5.27 -8.22 -25.43
CA ARG A 219 -6.28 -8.77 -26.36
C ARG A 219 -6.62 -10.21 -26.00
N PHE A 220 -7.91 -10.51 -25.99
CA PHE A 220 -8.42 -11.87 -25.95
C PHE A 220 -8.16 -12.53 -27.30
N THR A 221 -7.52 -13.70 -27.26
CA THR A 221 -7.17 -14.47 -28.46
C THR A 221 -7.52 -15.93 -28.24
N PRO A 222 -7.55 -16.78 -29.28
CA PRO A 222 -7.76 -18.21 -29.11
C PRO A 222 -6.73 -18.87 -28.16
N ALA A 223 -5.51 -18.33 -28.06
CA ALA A 223 -4.48 -18.81 -27.14
C ALA A 223 -4.65 -18.32 -25.70
N ARG A 224 -5.37 -17.22 -25.49
CA ARG A 224 -5.69 -16.63 -24.18
C ARG A 224 -7.18 -16.24 -24.12
N PRO A 225 -8.10 -17.23 -24.16
CA PRO A 225 -9.51 -16.96 -24.32
C PRO A 225 -10.22 -16.65 -23.00
N CYS A 226 -9.59 -16.96 -21.86
CA CYS A 226 -10.20 -16.83 -20.54
C CYS A 226 -9.80 -15.50 -19.89
N ALA A 227 -10.72 -14.91 -19.14
CA ALA A 227 -10.46 -13.71 -18.36
C ALA A 227 -9.97 -14.08 -16.95
N SER A 228 -8.95 -13.38 -16.49
CA SER A 228 -8.57 -13.23 -15.08
C SER A 228 -8.78 -11.78 -14.66
N LEU A 229 -8.65 -11.49 -13.37
CA LEU A 229 -8.96 -10.19 -12.76
C LEU A 229 -7.75 -9.64 -12.00
N ALA A 230 -7.63 -8.32 -12.02
CA ALA A 230 -6.81 -7.56 -11.08
C ALA A 230 -7.60 -6.33 -10.61
N PHE A 231 -7.44 -5.95 -9.35
CA PHE A 231 -8.10 -4.80 -8.75
C PHE A 231 -7.09 -3.67 -8.57
N ALA A 232 -7.48 -2.47 -8.96
CA ALA A 232 -6.68 -1.25 -8.87
C ALA A 232 -7.50 -0.20 -8.09
N GLU A 233 -7.44 -0.27 -6.75
CA GLU A 233 -8.32 0.53 -5.88
C GLU A 233 -8.11 2.03 -6.05
N GLU A 234 -6.86 2.45 -6.19
CA GLU A 234 -6.49 3.87 -6.34
C GLU A 234 -7.07 4.49 -7.62
N GLN A 235 -7.23 3.69 -8.67
CA GLN A 235 -7.80 4.11 -9.95
C GLN A 235 -9.31 3.81 -10.05
N SER A 236 -9.88 3.12 -9.04
CA SER A 236 -11.24 2.58 -9.08
C SER A 236 -11.46 1.73 -10.34
N GLU A 237 -10.52 0.82 -10.62
CA GLU A 237 -10.52 0.00 -11.83
C GLU A 237 -10.46 -1.50 -11.51
N VAL A 238 -11.21 -2.29 -12.29
CA VAL A 238 -11.05 -3.74 -12.40
C VAL A 238 -10.48 -4.05 -13.77
N THR A 239 -9.31 -4.66 -13.79
CA THR A 239 -8.60 -5.04 -15.02
C THR A 239 -8.89 -6.49 -15.39
N LEU A 240 -9.40 -6.70 -16.59
CA LEU A 240 -9.51 -8.02 -17.21
C LEU A 240 -8.19 -8.39 -17.88
N VAL A 241 -7.58 -9.48 -17.43
CA VAL A 241 -6.32 -10.00 -17.96
C VAL A 241 -6.59 -11.26 -18.76
N PRO A 242 -6.34 -11.31 -20.08
CA PRO A 242 -6.49 -12.53 -20.86
C PRO A 242 -5.48 -13.59 -20.38
N ILE A 243 -5.92 -14.81 -20.14
CA ILE A 243 -5.08 -15.95 -19.74
C ILE A 243 -5.38 -17.20 -20.60
N PRO A 244 -4.41 -18.12 -20.73
CA PRO A 244 -4.66 -19.45 -21.28
C PRO A 244 -5.72 -20.22 -20.48
N ARG A 245 -6.21 -21.32 -21.06
CA ARG A 245 -7.07 -22.28 -20.35
C ARG A 245 -6.28 -23.11 -19.35
#